data_AF-A0A976Q601-F1
#
_entry.id   AF-A0A976Q601-F1
#
_cell.length_a   1.000
_cell.length_b   1.000
_cell.length_c   1.000
_cell.angle_alpha   90.00
_cell.angle_beta   90.00
_cell.angle_gamma   90.00
#
_symmetry.space_group_name_H-M   'P 1'
#
loop_
_entity.id
_entity.type
_entity.pdbx_description
1 polymer ?
#
loop_
_entity_poly.entity_id
_entity_poly.type
_entity_poly.pdbx_seq_one_letter_code
_entity_poly.pdbx_strand_id
1 'polypeptide(L)'
;MTGQRPAASSEEAEQPVFRVQNEHVPVLGRPLEVKVDERGVERAIRKLRRLIAGEGVLREIKHRRHHEKPSIKLKRKTREAERRRKRRQKKARTVGDFTPRERGTAE
;
A
#
# COMPACT_ATOMS: atom_id res chain seq x y z
N MET A 1 -5.80 69.96 13.43
CA MET A 1 -6.50 68.68 13.29
C MET A 1 -5.60 67.75 12.48
N THR A 2 -5.22 66.64 13.13
CA THR A 2 -4.78 65.33 12.60
C THR A 2 -4.14 65.25 11.22
N GLY A 3 -2.87 64.83 11.22
CA GLY A 3 -2.18 64.29 10.06
C GLY A 3 -0.83 63.68 10.45
N GLN A 4 -0.79 62.85 11.50
CA GLN A 4 0.37 62.03 11.82
C GLN A 4 0.67 61.10 10.64
N ARG A 5 1.91 61.14 10.14
CA ARG A 5 2.53 60.01 9.46
C ARG A 5 3.15 59.10 10.54
N PRO A 6 2.68 57.86 10.73
CA PRO A 6 3.55 56.81 11.24
C PRO A 6 4.33 56.24 10.03
N ALA A 7 5.66 56.29 10.00
CA ALA A 7 6.61 55.51 10.80
C ALA A 7 6.50 54.01 10.52
N ALA A 8 7.32 53.62 9.53
CA ALA A 8 8.08 52.39 9.46
C ALA A 8 7.35 51.05 9.25
N SER A 9 8.13 50.19 8.61
CA SER A 9 8.06 48.74 8.69
C SER A 9 7.03 48.12 7.76
N SER A 10 7.51 47.84 6.55
CA SER A 10 7.44 46.50 5.96
C SER A 10 7.01 45.44 6.98
N GLU A 11 5.69 45.21 7.09
CA GLU A 11 5.18 43.94 7.57
C GLU A 11 5.51 42.96 6.46
N GLU A 12 6.70 42.37 6.60
CA GLU A 12 7.04 41.15 5.90
C GLU A 12 5.87 40.21 6.06
N ALA A 13 5.23 39.88 4.93
CA ALA A 13 4.32 38.77 4.88
C ALA A 13 5.10 37.55 5.39
N GLU A 14 4.90 37.20 6.65
CA GLU A 14 5.39 35.96 7.21
C GLU A 14 4.80 34.87 6.33
N GLN A 15 5.64 34.34 5.46
CA GLN A 15 5.28 33.20 4.65
C GLN A 15 4.80 32.13 5.63
N PRO A 16 3.72 31.38 5.31
CA PRO A 16 3.40 30.23 6.13
C PRO A 16 4.64 29.33 6.07
N VAL A 17 5.37 29.26 7.18
CA VAL A 17 6.37 28.23 7.39
C VAL A 17 5.60 26.95 7.18
N PHE A 18 5.83 26.32 6.03
CA PHE A 18 5.17 25.08 5.67
C PHE A 18 5.72 24.07 6.65
N ARG A 19 5.11 24.01 7.83
CA ARG A 19 5.45 23.10 8.89
C ARG A 19 5.02 21.77 8.31
N VAL A 20 5.94 21.11 7.62
CA VAL A 20 5.86 19.69 7.33
C VAL A 20 5.99 19.05 8.70
N GLN A 21 4.88 19.09 9.45
CA GLN A 21 4.65 18.17 10.52
C GLN A 21 4.58 16.82 9.81
N ASN A 22 5.74 16.18 9.66
CA ASN A 22 5.79 14.73 9.61
C ASN A 22 5.31 14.26 11.00
N GLU A 23 4.02 14.43 11.27
CA GLU A 23 3.33 13.70 12.31
C GLU A 23 3.46 12.24 11.90
N HIS A 24 4.44 11.55 12.48
CA HIS A 24 4.44 10.10 12.43
C HIS A 24 3.29 9.65 13.32
N VAL A 25 2.07 9.71 12.78
CA VAL A 25 0.90 9.08 13.38
C VAL A 25 1.25 7.60 13.41
N PRO A 26 1.45 6.99 14.60
CA PRO A 26 1.71 5.57 14.67
C PRO A 26 0.45 4.92 14.12
N VAL A 27 0.58 4.26 12.97
CA VAL A 27 -0.50 3.46 12.42
C VAL A 27 -0.70 2.34 13.42
N LEU A 28 -1.65 2.50 14.34
CA LEU A 28 -2.16 1.42 15.18
C LEU A 28 -2.65 0.38 14.18
N GLY A 29 -1.79 -0.59 13.89
CA GLY A 29 -2.01 -1.55 12.82
C GLY A 29 -3.34 -2.21 13.06
N ARG A 30 -4.23 -2.16 12.07
CA ARG A 30 -5.52 -2.86 12.17
C ARG A 30 -5.22 -4.33 12.44
N PRO A 31 -5.67 -4.91 13.56
CA PRO A 31 -5.40 -6.30 13.87
C PRO A 31 -6.10 -7.20 12.84
N LEU A 32 -5.40 -8.25 12.40
CA LEU A 32 -5.94 -9.27 11.51
C LEU A 32 -6.84 -10.21 12.30
N GLU A 33 -8.15 -10.04 12.15
CA GLU A 33 -9.15 -10.85 12.84
C GLU A 33 -9.83 -11.85 11.90
N VAL A 34 -10.09 -13.06 12.40
CA VAL A 34 -10.86 -14.09 11.70
C VAL A 34 -11.89 -14.68 12.64
N LYS A 35 -13.17 -14.44 12.35
CA LYS A 35 -14.29 -15.11 13.02
C LYS A 35 -14.32 -16.58 12.63
N VAL A 36 -14.54 -17.45 13.60
CA VAL A 36 -14.67 -18.90 13.42
C VAL A 36 -16.15 -19.21 13.28
N ASP A 37 -16.55 -19.76 12.14
CA ASP A 37 -17.91 -20.21 11.90
C ASP A 37 -18.06 -21.70 12.30
N GLU A 38 -19.30 -22.20 12.33
CA GLU A 38 -19.65 -23.61 12.57
C GLU A 38 -19.01 -24.61 11.58
N ARG A 39 -18.46 -24.10 10.47
CA ARG A 39 -17.76 -24.86 9.44
C ARG A 39 -16.37 -25.37 9.87
N GLY A 40 -15.97 -25.12 11.12
CA GLY A 40 -14.81 -25.74 11.78
C GLY A 40 -13.55 -24.87 11.86
N VAL A 41 -12.76 -25.09 12.92
CA VAL A 41 -11.57 -24.31 13.31
C VAL A 41 -10.45 -24.36 12.27
N GLU A 42 -10.21 -25.54 11.68
CA GLU A 42 -9.20 -25.77 10.64
C GLU A 42 -9.31 -24.77 9.48
N ARG A 43 -10.55 -24.45 9.08
CA ARG A 43 -10.83 -23.53 7.98
C ARG A 43 -10.52 -22.09 8.35
N ALA A 44 -10.81 -21.69 9.59
CA ALA A 44 -10.48 -20.36 10.09
C ALA A 44 -8.96 -20.15 10.14
N ILE A 45 -8.19 -21.15 10.58
CA ILE A 45 -6.71 -21.11 10.60
C ILE A 45 -6.15 -20.92 9.20
N ARG A 46 -6.67 -21.66 8.20
CA ARG A 46 -6.25 -21.50 6.81
C ARG A 46 -6.59 -20.11 6.25
N LYS A 47 -7.76 -19.57 6.60
CA LYS A 47 -8.17 -18.21 6.21
C LYS A 47 -7.25 -17.17 6.81
N LEU A 48 -6.93 -17.29 8.10
CA LEU A 48 -5.99 -16.41 8.79
C LEU A 48 -4.60 -16.44 8.13
N ARG A 49 -4.05 -17.64 7.89
CA ARG A 49 -2.75 -17.79 7.17
C ARG A 49 -2.77 -17.10 5.81
N ARG A 50 -3.87 -17.19 5.06
CA ARG A 50 -4.01 -16.54 3.75
C ARG A 50 -4.07 -15.02 3.87
N LEU A 51 -4.78 -14.48 4.86
CA LEU A 51 -4.85 -13.05 5.10
C LEU A 51 -3.49 -12.48 5.51
N ILE A 52 -2.77 -13.14 6.42
CA ILE A 52 -1.39 -12.79 6.82
C ILE A 52 -0.45 -12.77 5.60
N ALA A 53 -0.55 -13.78 4.73
CA ALA A 53 0.25 -13.84 3.51
C ALA A 53 -0.14 -12.76 2.49
N GLY A 54 -1.41 -12.35 2.46
CA GLY A 54 -1.94 -11.31 1.58
C GLY A 54 -1.51 -9.90 1.99
N GLU A 55 -1.56 -9.59 3.29
CA GLU A 55 -1.02 -8.33 3.82
C GLU A 55 0.50 -8.27 3.74
N GLY A 56 1.17 -9.42 3.81
CA GLY A 56 2.63 -9.48 3.70
C GLY A 56 3.37 -9.12 4.98
N VAL A 57 2.69 -9.17 6.13
CA VAL A 57 3.24 -8.86 7.47
C VAL A 57 4.56 -9.61 7.73
N LEU A 58 4.61 -10.91 7.41
CA LEU A 58 5.82 -11.72 7.58
C LEU A 58 7.00 -11.24 6.71
N ARG A 59 6.69 -10.76 5.50
CA ARG A 59 7.68 -10.23 4.59
C ARG A 59 8.21 -8.88 5.08
N GLU A 60 7.32 -8.05 5.61
CA GLU A 60 7.69 -6.77 6.21
C GLU A 60 8.55 -6.94 7.45
N ILE A 61 8.19 -7.85 8.37
CA ILE A 61 9.02 -8.21 9.53
C ILE A 61 10.41 -8.62 9.07
N LYS A 62 10.52 -9.52 8.08
CA LYS A 62 11.82 -9.96 7.54
C LYS A 62 12.64 -8.80 6.96
N HIS A 63 12.00 -7.86 6.28
CA HIS A 63 12.67 -6.68 5.71
C HIS A 63 13.08 -5.65 6.76
N ARG A 64 12.39 -5.58 7.90
CA ARG A 64 12.70 -4.68 9.00
C ARG A 64 13.76 -5.22 9.97
N ARG A 65 14.14 -6.52 9.88
CA ARG A 65 15.16 -7.14 10.77
C ARG A 65 16.51 -6.44 10.76
N HIS A 66 16.92 -5.88 9.62
CA HIS A 66 18.19 -5.18 9.48
C HIS A 66 18.01 -3.87 8.72
N HIS A 67 18.83 -2.88 9.07
CA HIS A 67 18.81 -1.60 8.35
C HIS A 67 19.33 -1.79 6.92
N GLU A 68 18.45 -1.56 5.96
CA GLU A 68 18.79 -1.56 4.53
C GLU A 68 19.02 -0.12 4.06
N LYS A 69 20.15 0.11 3.39
CA LYS A 69 20.51 1.40 2.80
C LYS A 69 19.43 1.90 1.83
N PRO A 70 19.18 3.21 1.72
CA PRO A 70 18.08 3.78 0.92
C PRO A 70 18.17 3.41 -0.57
N SER A 71 19.37 3.36 -1.15
CA SER A 71 19.57 2.94 -2.55
C SER A 71 19.13 1.48 -2.78
N ILE A 72 19.38 0.59 -1.82
CA ILE A 72 19.00 -0.83 -1.91
C ILE A 72 17.48 -0.98 -1.73
N LYS A 73 16.87 -0.21 -0.82
CA LYS A 73 15.41 -0.14 -0.66
C LYS A 73 14.71 0.27 -1.96
N LEU A 74 15.24 1.28 -2.67
CA LEU A 74 14.69 1.73 -3.96
C LEU A 74 14.78 0.63 -5.03
N LYS A 75 15.95 0.01 -5.19
CA LYS A 75 16.16 -1.10 -6.13
C LYS A 75 15.27 -2.31 -5.83
N ARG A 76 15.00 -2.59 -4.55
CA ARG A 76 14.08 -3.66 -4.15
C ARG A 76 12.63 -3.31 -4.53
N LYS A 77 12.20 -2.07 -4.25
CA LYS A 77 10.84 -1.59 -4.55
C LYS A 77 10.54 -1.66 -6.05
N THR A 78 11.46 -1.22 -6.91
CA THR A 78 11.30 -1.28 -8.38
C THR A 78 11.21 -2.72 -8.87
N ARG A 79 12.15 -3.58 -8.45
CA ARG A 79 12.16 -5.00 -8.80
C ARG A 79 10.90 -5.73 -8.35
N GLU A 80 10.38 -5.42 -7.17
CA GLU A 80 9.14 -6.00 -6.66
C GLU A 80 7.91 -5.53 -7.45
N ALA A 81 7.84 -4.23 -7.78
CA ALA A 81 6.76 -3.68 -8.60
C ALA A 81 6.73 -4.31 -9.99
N GLU A 82 7.88 -4.49 -10.64
CA GLU A 82 7.99 -5.18 -11.92
C GLU A 82 7.54 -6.64 -11.84
N ARG A 83 7.96 -7.38 -10.80
CA ARG A 83 7.51 -8.76 -10.56
C ARG A 83 5.99 -8.81 -10.40
N ARG A 84 5.39 -7.86 -9.68
CA ARG A 84 3.94 -7.76 -9.51
C ARG A 84 3.23 -7.44 -10.83
N ARG A 85 3.78 -6.52 -11.64
CA ARG A 85 3.25 -6.16 -12.98
C ARG A 85 3.27 -7.35 -13.92
N LYS A 86 4.40 -8.06 -14.02
CA LYS A 86 4.55 -9.27 -14.86
C LYS A 86 3.57 -10.37 -14.44
N ARG A 87 3.39 -10.58 -13.13
CA ARG A 87 2.39 -11.56 -12.61
C ARG A 87 0.96 -11.18 -12.99
N ARG A 88 0.59 -9.89 -12.93
CA ARG A 88 -0.74 -9.41 -13.35
C ARG A 88 -0.96 -9.60 -14.85
N GLN A 89 0.03 -9.27 -15.68
CA GLN A 89 -0.04 -9.46 -17.13
C GLN A 89 -0.19 -10.93 -17.52
N LYS A 90 0.57 -11.83 -16.89
CA LYS A 90 0.43 -13.28 -17.13
C LYS A 90 -0.97 -13.79 -16.78
N LYS A 91 -1.53 -13.36 -15.64
CA LYS A 91 -2.90 -13.71 -15.25
C LYS A 91 -3.95 -13.18 -16.22
N ALA A 92 -3.79 -11.94 -16.69
CA ALA A 92 -4.71 -11.35 -17.66
C ALA A 92 -4.68 -12.11 -18.99
N ARG A 93 -3.50 -12.55 -19.43
CA ARG A 93 -3.36 -13.37 -20.64
C ARG A 93 -4.10 -14.68 -20.55
N THR A 94 -3.97 -15.40 -19.43
CA THR A 94 -4.62 -16.71 -19.18
C THR A 94 -6.12 -16.64 -18.85
N VAL A 95 -6.70 -15.45 -18.74
CA VAL A 95 -8.14 -15.27 -18.49
C VAL A 95 -8.85 -14.73 -19.74
N GLY A 96 -8.12 -14.12 -20.67
CA GLY A 96 -8.66 -13.54 -21.90
C GLY A 96 -8.69 -14.48 -23.11
N ASP A 97 -8.17 -15.69 -22.97
CA ASP A 97 -8.01 -16.73 -24.00
C ASP A 97 -9.06 -17.85 -23.89
N PHE A 98 -10.13 -17.64 -23.10
CA PHE A 98 -11.33 -18.48 -23.15
C PHE A 98 -12.16 -18.13 -24.40
N THR A 99 -11.73 -18.61 -25.57
CA THR A 99 -12.59 -18.65 -26.75
C THR A 99 -13.59 -19.79 -26.57
N PRO A 100 -14.91 -19.53 -26.54
CA PRO A 100 -15.88 -20.62 -26.54
C PRO A 100 -15.71 -21.40 -27.84
N ARG A 101 -15.20 -22.64 -27.75
CA ARG A 101 -15.15 -23.55 -28.89
C ARG A 101 -16.59 -23.81 -29.29
N GLU A 102 -17.00 -23.27 -30.43
CA GLU A 102 -18.36 -23.42 -30.95
C GLU A 102 -18.71 -24.90 -30.98
N ARG A 103 -19.70 -25.29 -30.16
CA ARG A 103 -20.25 -26.64 -30.19
C ARG A 103 -21.11 -26.69 -31.45
N GLY A 104 -20.53 -27.26 -32.51
CA GLY A 104 -21.24 -27.54 -33.75
C GLY A 104 -22.54 -28.25 -33.43
N THR A 105 -23.65 -27.61 -33.78
CA THR A 105 -24.96 -28.24 -33.85
C THR A 105 -24.85 -29.36 -34.90
N ALA A 106 -24.95 -30.60 -34.45
CA ALA A 106 -25.13 -31.74 -35.33
C ALA A 106 -26.54 -31.62 -35.92
N GLU A 107 -26.61 -31.50 -37.25
CA GLU A 107 -27.82 -31.83 -38.02
C GLU A 107 -28.03 -33.35 -38.05
#